data_AF-A0A532VI63-F1
#
_entry.id   AF-A0A532VI63-F1
#
_cell.length_a   1.000
_cell.length_b   1.000
_cell.length_c   1.000
_cell.angle_alpha   90.00
_cell.angle_beta   90.00
_cell.angle_gamma   90.00
#
_symmetry.space_group_name_H-M   'P 1'
#
loop_
_entity.id
_entity.type
_entity.pdbx_description
1 polymer ?
#
loop_
_entity_poly.entity_id
_entity_poly.type
_entity_poly.pdbx_seq_one_letter_code
_entity_poly.pdbx_strand_id
1 'polypeptide(L)'
;MKTFFIAFLSFVVVTFVSGASSGESLTAPKLTNNPSLDVITTNKRPLLSIFNASGGTGKRTYIFQIDTVPDFDSESLIEYKDIPETNEYITEKQIEKKDALSPLGKTRYYWRARAVDEAGNKGPWGQTRFFLDTASDDAFMNLLRIPVKEVTVSSGQNPKNIMDLDDPGQSTFWLSSPPGDPLQWIVFNFGKTEKVSRIWMLSAPSGKNGWLKNFVWQWSNDNRIWTDIPDATVQNNDTFRNIIEIKPVSARYFRLLIKGWYGYAPQINTIILYSAEIPEVPEPPDGDYVLIIGNQMNGFTFSELAEFVEGLGLNLRTLTVPHYEVSLDMLNKLKNKPVAIILSGNNANYQNLPMFEYNGVFEIIRQSQIPILGICCGHQLACMAYGYTFVRSMGWSDITSLTLDEHKKITTITIKKDLPIFEGIPNPFTVPEVHSWAVSPVSLPEDYEITSESTYIQTIKSKTKFLYGEQFHAEIKIDYNEATPYLVNFLKMALRK
;
A
#
# COMPACT_ATOMS: atom_id res chain seq x y z
N MET A 1 4.55 30.47 -66.73
CA MET A 1 3.36 29.92 -66.05
C MET A 1 3.80 29.37 -64.69
N LYS A 2 3.66 30.18 -63.63
CA LYS A 2 3.62 29.81 -62.20
C LYS A 2 3.54 31.12 -61.41
N THR A 3 2.31 31.47 -61.07
CA THR A 3 1.87 32.67 -60.37
C THR A 3 2.14 32.49 -58.87
N PHE A 4 2.84 33.44 -58.26
CA PHE A 4 2.94 33.58 -56.81
C PHE A 4 1.66 34.25 -56.30
N PHE A 5 0.90 33.57 -55.44
CA PHE A 5 -0.20 34.17 -54.69
C PHE A 5 0.25 34.36 -53.24
N ILE A 6 0.39 35.62 -52.86
CA ILE A 6 0.53 36.07 -51.47
C ILE A 6 -0.90 36.22 -50.93
N ALA A 7 -1.30 35.37 -49.98
CA ALA A 7 -2.56 35.50 -49.27
C ALA A 7 -2.32 36.19 -47.92
N PHE A 8 -2.81 37.42 -47.81
CA PHE A 8 -2.95 38.17 -46.57
C PHE A 8 -3.95 37.45 -45.64
N LEU A 9 -3.52 37.08 -44.44
CA LEU A 9 -4.43 36.58 -43.40
C LEU A 9 -4.90 37.78 -42.55
N SER A 10 -6.13 38.21 -42.76
CA SER A 10 -6.80 39.24 -41.95
C SER A 10 -7.17 38.66 -40.58
N PHE A 11 -6.61 39.22 -39.51
CA PHE A 11 -7.00 38.93 -38.14
C PHE A 11 -8.37 39.56 -37.85
N VAL A 12 -9.42 38.74 -37.78
CA VAL A 12 -10.71 39.16 -37.21
C VAL A 12 -10.64 38.90 -35.70
N VAL A 13 -10.53 39.97 -34.92
CA VAL A 13 -10.72 39.93 -33.47
C VAL A 13 -12.22 39.78 -33.21
N VAL A 14 -12.67 38.55 -32.99
CA VAL A 14 -14.00 38.30 -32.41
C VAL A 14 -13.88 38.49 -30.91
N THR A 15 -14.36 39.64 -30.42
CA THR A 15 -14.62 39.87 -29.01
C THR A 15 -15.76 38.94 -28.57
N PHE A 16 -15.42 37.77 -28.02
CA PHE A 16 -16.36 37.02 -27.21
C PHE A 16 -16.61 37.80 -25.93
N VAL A 17 -17.75 38.48 -25.88
CA VAL A 17 -18.39 38.84 -24.61
C VAL A 17 -18.75 37.51 -23.96
N SER A 18 -17.96 37.08 -22.98
CA SER A 18 -18.27 35.92 -22.15
C SER A 18 -19.49 36.25 -21.30
N GLY A 19 -20.68 35.98 -21.84
CA GLY A 19 -21.84 35.69 -21.01
C GLY A 19 -21.46 34.54 -20.07
N ALA A 20 -21.80 34.69 -18.80
CA ALA A 20 -21.53 33.74 -17.74
C ALA A 20 -21.74 32.29 -18.23
N SER A 21 -20.65 31.51 -18.31
CA SER A 21 -20.77 30.08 -18.54
C SER A 21 -21.49 29.49 -17.33
N SER A 22 -22.59 28.80 -17.59
CA SER A 22 -23.20 27.82 -16.68
C SER A 22 -22.09 27.07 -15.93
N GLY A 23 -22.05 27.16 -14.60
CA GLY A 23 -21.07 26.43 -13.80
C GLY A 23 -21.09 24.96 -14.20
N GLU A 24 -19.91 24.39 -14.49
CA GLU A 24 -19.79 22.97 -14.80
C GLU A 24 -20.53 22.14 -13.74
N SER A 25 -21.19 21.05 -14.13
CA SER A 25 -21.85 20.19 -13.14
C SER A 25 -20.81 19.52 -12.23
N LEU A 26 -21.16 19.31 -10.96
CA LEU A 26 -20.33 18.54 -10.04
C LEU A 26 -20.06 17.13 -10.57
N THR A 27 -18.79 16.71 -10.57
CA THR A 27 -18.41 15.34 -10.86
C THR A 27 -18.54 14.43 -9.63
N ALA A 28 -18.55 13.12 -9.83
CA ALA A 28 -18.45 12.19 -8.71
C ALA A 28 -17.02 12.25 -8.14
N PRO A 29 -16.84 12.26 -6.81
CA PRO A 29 -15.53 12.04 -6.23
C PRO A 29 -14.99 10.67 -6.64
N LYS A 30 -13.67 10.53 -6.79
CA LYS A 30 -13.05 9.23 -7.10
C LYS A 30 -12.70 8.49 -5.81
N LEU A 31 -13.29 7.31 -5.63
CA LEU A 31 -13.10 6.40 -4.49
C LEU A 31 -12.11 5.27 -4.84
N THR A 32 -11.01 5.63 -5.49
CA THR A 32 -9.90 4.70 -5.76
C THR A 32 -8.97 4.60 -4.56
N ASN A 33 -9.06 5.55 -3.63
CA ASN A 33 -8.41 5.53 -2.33
C ASN A 33 -9.28 4.86 -1.26
N ASN A 34 -8.76 4.86 -0.03
CA ASN A 34 -9.06 3.92 1.02
C ASN A 34 -10.46 4.06 1.66
N PRO A 35 -11.07 2.95 2.12
CA PRO A 35 -10.86 1.56 1.69
C PRO A 35 -11.68 1.28 0.41
N SER A 36 -11.16 0.53 -0.56
CA SER A 36 -11.88 0.29 -1.82
C SER A 36 -11.64 -1.12 -2.37
N LEU A 37 -12.53 -1.59 -3.24
CA LEU A 37 -12.34 -2.78 -4.09
C LEU A 37 -11.88 -4.04 -3.31
N ASP A 38 -12.59 -4.33 -2.22
CA ASP A 38 -12.41 -5.53 -1.39
C ASP A 38 -11.08 -5.58 -0.60
N VAL A 39 -10.43 -4.42 -0.35
CA VAL A 39 -9.40 -4.29 0.69
C VAL A 39 -9.92 -4.84 2.03
N ILE A 40 -9.05 -5.53 2.78
CA ILE A 40 -9.31 -5.91 4.18
C ILE A 40 -8.84 -4.79 5.09
N THR A 41 -9.74 -4.30 5.95
CA THR A 41 -9.44 -3.37 7.04
C THR A 41 -9.51 -4.13 8.36
N THR A 42 -8.60 -3.82 9.27
CA THR A 42 -8.56 -4.41 10.63
C THR A 42 -8.99 -3.41 11.71
N ASN A 43 -9.14 -2.12 11.35
CA ASN A 43 -9.70 -1.11 12.23
C ASN A 43 -11.22 -1.02 12.05
N LYS A 44 -11.96 -1.09 13.18
CA LYS A 44 -13.40 -0.81 13.25
C LYS A 44 -13.77 0.61 12.85
N ARG A 45 -12.80 1.50 12.78
CA ARG A 45 -12.95 2.89 12.37
C ARG A 45 -11.97 3.15 11.22
N PRO A 46 -12.21 2.66 10.00
CA PRO A 46 -11.39 3.03 8.86
C PRO A 46 -11.50 4.54 8.56
N LEU A 47 -10.44 5.11 8.00
CA LEU A 47 -10.43 6.45 7.42
C LEU A 47 -10.98 6.36 5.99
N LEU A 48 -12.11 6.99 5.71
CA LEU A 48 -12.61 7.11 4.34
C LEU A 48 -11.92 8.28 3.66
N SER A 49 -11.40 8.11 2.46
CA SER A 49 -10.83 9.22 1.69
C SER A 49 -11.31 9.21 0.26
N ILE A 50 -11.40 10.40 -0.34
CA ILE A 50 -11.81 10.59 -1.73
C ILE A 50 -10.88 11.56 -2.43
N PHE A 51 -10.65 11.39 -3.71
CA PHE A 51 -10.21 12.52 -4.53
C PHE A 51 -11.40 13.45 -4.76
N ASN A 52 -11.17 14.74 -4.53
CA ASN A 52 -12.19 15.77 -4.61
C ASN A 52 -12.88 15.77 -5.98
N ALA A 53 -14.17 16.07 -5.95
CA ALA A 53 -14.94 16.35 -7.15
C ALA A 53 -14.47 17.66 -7.79
N SER A 54 -14.75 17.80 -9.09
CA SER A 54 -14.57 19.01 -9.88
C SER A 54 -15.93 19.61 -10.28
N GLY A 55 -15.95 20.83 -10.81
CA GLY A 55 -17.18 21.54 -11.19
C GLY A 55 -17.96 22.10 -10.00
N GLY A 56 -19.20 22.53 -10.20
CA GLY A 56 -20.03 23.22 -9.21
C GLY A 56 -19.60 24.67 -8.96
N THR A 57 -20.33 25.34 -8.07
CA THR A 57 -20.06 26.73 -7.68
C THR A 57 -19.54 26.85 -6.25
N GLY A 58 -18.49 27.65 -6.04
CA GLY A 58 -18.02 27.97 -4.70
C GLY A 58 -17.30 26.82 -3.99
N LYS A 59 -17.27 26.88 -2.66
CA LYS A 59 -16.66 25.83 -1.82
C LYS A 59 -17.56 24.60 -1.79
N ARG A 60 -16.95 23.42 -1.91
CA ARG A 60 -17.67 22.15 -1.81
C ARG A 60 -17.63 21.61 -0.38
N THR A 61 -18.70 20.91 -0.02
CA THR A 61 -18.73 19.98 1.11
C THR A 61 -19.07 18.58 0.61
N TYR A 62 -18.93 17.58 1.46
CA TYR A 62 -19.16 16.19 1.09
C TYR A 62 -20.13 15.51 2.05
N ILE A 63 -20.92 14.59 1.48
CA ILE A 63 -21.72 13.62 2.22
C ILE A 63 -21.05 12.27 2.06
N PHE A 64 -20.77 11.59 3.17
CA PHE A 64 -20.28 10.21 3.22
C PHE A 64 -21.35 9.30 3.79
N GLN A 65 -21.50 8.12 3.21
CA GLN A 65 -22.40 7.08 3.71
C GLN A 65 -21.70 5.73 3.74
N ILE A 66 -21.96 4.94 4.78
CA ILE A 66 -21.44 3.58 4.95
C ILE A 66 -22.60 2.66 5.32
N ASP A 67 -22.64 1.48 4.72
CA ASP A 67 -23.68 0.48 4.97
C ASP A 67 -23.13 -0.96 4.77
N THR A 68 -23.88 -1.96 5.21
CA THR A 68 -23.67 -3.39 4.98
C THR A 68 -24.31 -3.89 3.69
N VAL A 69 -25.23 -3.11 3.10
CA VAL A 69 -25.91 -3.42 1.84
C VAL A 69 -25.56 -2.40 0.74
N PRO A 70 -25.48 -2.81 -0.54
CA PRO A 70 -25.06 -1.93 -1.64
C PRO A 70 -26.06 -0.82 -2.00
N ASP A 71 -27.31 -0.94 -1.54
CA ASP A 71 -28.40 0.01 -1.84
C ASP A 71 -28.48 1.16 -0.84
N PHE A 72 -27.73 1.09 0.27
CA PHE A 72 -27.66 2.10 1.34
C PHE A 72 -29.01 2.40 2.01
N ASP A 73 -29.80 1.36 2.28
CA ASP A 73 -31.13 1.42 2.86
C ASP A 73 -31.29 0.51 4.10
N SER A 74 -30.19 0.01 4.68
CA SER A 74 -30.28 -0.77 5.91
C SER A 74 -30.50 0.12 7.14
N GLU A 75 -30.96 -0.51 8.22
CA GLU A 75 -31.09 0.15 9.53
C GLU A 75 -29.73 0.56 10.13
N SER A 76 -28.62 0.06 9.59
CA SER A 76 -27.25 0.35 10.06
C SER A 76 -26.54 1.43 9.21
N LEU A 77 -27.26 2.16 8.36
CA LEU A 77 -26.70 3.23 7.55
C LEU A 77 -26.06 4.32 8.44
N ILE A 78 -24.77 4.54 8.25
CA ILE A 78 -24.04 5.67 8.86
C ILE A 78 -23.93 6.78 7.82
N GLU A 79 -24.29 8.01 8.19
CA GLU A 79 -24.21 9.18 7.31
C GLU A 79 -23.49 10.36 7.99
N TYR A 80 -22.52 10.93 7.28
CA TYR A 80 -21.84 12.17 7.65
C TYR A 80 -22.13 13.23 6.59
N LYS A 81 -22.50 14.45 7.03
CA LYS A 81 -22.81 15.59 6.16
C LYS A 81 -21.86 16.75 6.42
N ASP A 82 -21.84 17.68 5.46
CA ASP A 82 -21.15 18.97 5.58
C ASP A 82 -19.65 18.83 5.87
N ILE A 83 -19.03 17.75 5.37
CA ILE A 83 -17.59 17.54 5.49
C ILE A 83 -16.88 18.52 4.56
N PRO A 84 -16.09 19.48 5.07
CA PRO A 84 -15.51 20.53 4.23
C PRO A 84 -14.49 19.94 3.26
N GLU A 85 -14.52 20.39 2.01
CA GLU A 85 -13.44 20.13 1.07
C GLU A 85 -12.11 20.66 1.61
N THR A 86 -11.06 19.86 1.53
CA THR A 86 -9.71 20.33 1.84
C THR A 86 -8.98 20.75 0.56
N ASN A 87 -8.04 21.70 0.69
CA ASN A 87 -7.31 22.28 -0.45
C ASN A 87 -6.31 21.30 -1.12
N GLU A 88 -6.25 20.04 -0.68
CA GLU A 88 -5.17 19.10 -0.94
C GLU A 88 -5.52 17.99 -1.96
N TYR A 89 -6.41 18.28 -2.91
CA TYR A 89 -6.98 17.32 -3.89
C TYR A 89 -7.78 16.15 -3.28
N ILE A 90 -7.72 15.95 -1.97
CA ILE A 90 -8.30 14.83 -1.24
C ILE A 90 -9.14 15.37 -0.08
N THR A 91 -10.27 14.70 0.20
CA THR A 91 -11.07 14.95 1.41
C THR A 91 -11.22 13.65 2.18
N GLU A 92 -11.16 13.73 3.50
CA GLU A 92 -11.08 12.56 4.37
C GLU A 92 -12.14 12.64 5.49
N LYS A 93 -12.66 11.47 5.88
CA LYS A 93 -13.58 11.32 7.00
C LYS A 93 -13.29 10.04 7.77
N GLN A 94 -12.77 10.22 8.97
CA GLN A 94 -12.59 9.16 9.96
C GLN A 94 -13.96 8.77 10.57
N ILE A 95 -14.28 7.47 10.59
CA ILE A 95 -15.45 6.97 11.32
C ILE A 95 -15.35 7.34 12.81
N GLU A 96 -16.42 7.89 13.35
CA GLU A 96 -16.46 8.38 14.73
C GLU A 96 -16.46 7.23 15.75
N LYS A 97 -16.06 7.52 16.99
CA LYS A 97 -16.00 6.50 18.05
C LYS A 97 -17.38 5.84 18.29
N LYS A 98 -18.46 6.62 18.19
CA LYS A 98 -19.86 6.15 18.34
C LYS A 98 -20.35 5.27 17.19
N ASP A 99 -19.76 5.40 16.00
CA ASP A 99 -20.18 4.70 14.78
C ASP A 99 -19.20 3.58 14.41
N ALA A 100 -18.40 3.11 15.37
CA ALA A 100 -17.43 2.05 15.14
C ALA A 100 -18.11 0.80 14.56
N LEU A 101 -17.55 0.29 13.47
CA LEU A 101 -18.09 -0.84 12.73
C LEU A 101 -18.03 -2.13 13.54
N SER A 102 -19.02 -3.00 13.36
CA SER A 102 -19.18 -4.22 14.15
C SER A 102 -18.22 -5.34 13.69
N PRO A 103 -17.49 -6.00 14.59
CA PRO A 103 -16.54 -7.07 14.27
C PRO A 103 -17.21 -8.43 14.07
N LEU A 104 -18.31 -8.52 13.31
CA LEU A 104 -18.97 -9.80 13.03
C LEU A 104 -18.15 -10.61 12.01
N GLY A 105 -16.98 -11.11 12.44
CA GLY A 105 -16.02 -11.78 11.57
C GLY A 105 -15.64 -10.94 10.35
N LYS A 106 -15.41 -11.60 9.22
CA LYS A 106 -15.15 -10.96 7.93
C LYS A 106 -16.47 -10.44 7.34
N THR A 107 -16.80 -9.18 7.61
CA THR A 107 -18.02 -8.51 7.11
C THR A 107 -17.68 -7.59 5.93
N ARG A 108 -18.48 -7.63 4.86
CA ARG A 108 -18.37 -6.68 3.75
C ARG A 108 -19.17 -5.41 4.04
N TYR A 109 -18.55 -4.26 3.83
CA TYR A 109 -19.18 -2.94 3.90
C TYR A 109 -19.11 -2.25 2.54
N TYR A 110 -20.14 -1.47 2.24
CA TYR A 110 -20.22 -0.56 1.11
C TYR A 110 -20.15 0.87 1.63
N TRP A 111 -19.48 1.75 0.90
CA TRP A 111 -19.52 3.17 1.22
C TRP A 111 -19.53 4.03 -0.04
N ARG A 112 -20.10 5.22 0.07
CA ARG A 112 -20.22 6.18 -1.02
C ARG A 112 -20.03 7.61 -0.55
N ALA A 113 -19.61 8.47 -1.47
CA ALA A 113 -19.47 9.90 -1.23
C ALA A 113 -19.96 10.71 -2.42
N ARG A 114 -20.47 11.92 -2.17
CA ARG A 114 -20.79 12.92 -3.20
C ARG A 114 -20.49 14.32 -2.72
N ALA A 115 -20.16 15.19 -3.67
CA ALA A 115 -19.99 16.61 -3.41
C ALA A 115 -21.34 17.34 -3.34
N VAL A 116 -21.36 18.41 -2.54
CA VAL A 116 -22.39 19.44 -2.49
C VAL A 116 -21.69 20.78 -2.68
N ASP A 117 -22.12 21.58 -3.64
CA ASP A 117 -21.53 22.90 -3.86
C ASP A 117 -22.18 23.98 -2.98
N GLU A 118 -21.68 25.21 -3.04
CA GLU A 118 -22.15 26.32 -2.20
C GLU A 118 -23.62 26.70 -2.49
N ALA A 119 -24.11 26.40 -3.69
CA ALA A 119 -25.51 26.59 -4.08
C ALA A 119 -26.42 25.43 -3.63
N GLY A 120 -25.86 24.39 -3.01
CA GLY A 120 -26.59 23.21 -2.56
C GLY A 120 -26.83 22.16 -3.65
N ASN A 121 -26.25 22.32 -4.83
CA ASN A 121 -26.34 21.31 -5.89
C ASN A 121 -25.56 20.07 -5.47
N LYS A 122 -26.11 18.89 -5.75
CA LYS A 122 -25.53 17.60 -5.39
C LYS A 122 -24.94 16.93 -6.62
N GLY A 123 -23.67 16.56 -6.52
CA GLY A 123 -23.01 15.74 -7.53
C GLY A 123 -23.48 14.27 -7.48
N PRO A 124 -23.10 13.47 -8.49
CA PRO A 124 -23.33 12.04 -8.48
C PRO A 124 -22.52 11.35 -7.37
N TRP A 125 -23.01 10.18 -6.94
CA TRP A 125 -22.31 9.34 -5.99
C TRP A 125 -21.11 8.65 -6.65
N GLY A 126 -19.96 8.69 -5.99
CA GLY A 126 -18.94 7.66 -6.13
C GLY A 126 -19.15 6.59 -5.06
N GLN A 127 -19.04 5.30 -5.41
CA GLN A 127 -19.36 4.17 -4.53
C GLN A 127 -18.32 3.06 -4.64
N THR A 128 -17.98 2.42 -3.52
CA THR A 128 -17.07 1.27 -3.45
C THR A 128 -17.40 0.36 -2.25
N ARG A 129 -16.55 -0.63 -1.98
CA ARG A 129 -16.71 -1.61 -0.90
C ARG A 129 -15.39 -2.11 -0.34
N PHE A 130 -15.42 -2.66 0.86
CA PHE A 130 -14.28 -3.28 1.54
C PHE A 130 -14.74 -4.38 2.51
N PHE A 131 -13.79 -5.11 3.08
CA PHE A 131 -14.05 -6.06 4.17
C PHE A 131 -13.49 -5.53 5.48
N LEU A 132 -14.28 -5.57 6.55
CA LEU A 132 -13.77 -5.46 7.91
C LEU A 132 -13.49 -6.87 8.42
N ASP A 133 -12.27 -7.12 8.85
CA ASP A 133 -11.89 -8.36 9.52
C ASP A 133 -10.93 -8.03 10.66
N THR A 134 -11.48 -7.84 11.86
CA THR A 134 -10.67 -7.55 13.04
C THR A 134 -10.00 -8.80 13.60
N ALA A 135 -10.46 -10.00 13.24
CA ALA A 135 -9.86 -11.26 13.67
C ALA A 135 -8.60 -11.58 12.85
N SER A 136 -8.53 -11.10 11.61
CA SER A 136 -7.31 -11.15 10.79
C SER A 136 -6.08 -10.57 11.50
N ASP A 137 -6.28 -9.64 12.43
CA ASP A 137 -5.23 -8.98 13.21
C ASP A 137 -4.52 -9.91 14.22
N ASP A 138 -5.17 -11.01 14.63
CA ASP A 138 -4.63 -11.98 15.60
C ASP A 138 -4.18 -13.31 14.95
N ALA A 139 -4.60 -13.59 13.70
CA ALA A 139 -4.51 -14.94 13.11
C ALA A 139 -3.56 -15.06 11.90
N PHE A 140 -3.07 -13.96 11.34
CA PHE A 140 -2.50 -13.96 9.98
C PHE A 140 -0.99 -14.14 9.87
N MET A 141 -0.25 -14.20 10.97
CA MET A 141 1.17 -14.59 10.90
C MET A 141 1.40 -16.09 10.73
N ASN A 142 0.32 -16.87 10.64
CA ASN A 142 0.38 -18.29 10.29
C ASN A 142 0.28 -18.48 8.77
N LEU A 143 0.89 -17.58 7.98
CA LEU A 143 0.93 -17.71 6.54
C LEU A 143 2.35 -17.55 6.03
N LEU A 144 2.79 -18.51 5.20
CA LEU A 144 4.04 -18.41 4.46
C LEU A 144 3.77 -18.32 2.98
N ARG A 145 4.47 -17.39 2.31
CA ARG A 145 4.51 -17.35 0.85
C ARG A 145 5.12 -18.66 0.35
N ILE A 146 4.46 -19.29 -0.61
CA ILE A 146 4.95 -20.50 -1.25
C ILE A 146 5.85 -20.08 -2.42
N PRO A 147 7.14 -20.48 -2.43
CA PRO A 147 8.03 -20.16 -3.54
C PRO A 147 7.59 -20.90 -4.81
N VAL A 148 7.41 -20.16 -5.90
CA VAL A 148 7.10 -20.75 -7.20
C VAL A 148 8.39 -20.91 -7.98
N LYS A 149 8.69 -22.14 -8.38
CA LYS A 149 9.89 -22.46 -9.16
C LYS A 149 9.75 -22.05 -10.62
N GLU A 150 8.56 -22.23 -11.19
CA GLU A 150 8.30 -21.97 -12.60
C GLU A 150 6.83 -21.63 -12.82
N VAL A 151 6.58 -20.68 -13.72
CA VAL A 151 5.25 -20.31 -14.20
C VAL A 151 5.16 -20.58 -15.70
N THR A 152 4.14 -21.31 -16.12
CA THR A 152 3.82 -21.54 -17.52
C THR A 152 2.41 -21.04 -17.82
N VAL A 153 2.20 -20.51 -19.02
CA VAL A 153 0.95 -19.88 -19.42
C VAL A 153 0.48 -20.44 -20.75
N SER A 154 -0.83 -20.43 -20.97
CA SER A 154 -1.43 -20.87 -22.24
C SER A 154 -1.00 -20.03 -23.43
N SER A 155 -0.83 -18.72 -23.22
CA SER A 155 -0.48 -17.77 -24.27
C SER A 155 0.04 -16.45 -23.68
N GLY A 156 0.40 -15.53 -24.57
CA GLY A 156 0.68 -14.16 -24.19
C GLY A 156 2.13 -13.87 -23.83
N GLN A 157 2.32 -12.78 -23.09
CA GLN A 157 3.63 -12.23 -22.79
C GLN A 157 3.79 -12.00 -21.28
N ASN A 158 5.05 -11.92 -20.85
CA ASN A 158 5.45 -11.58 -19.48
C ASN A 158 4.94 -12.48 -18.34
N PRO A 159 4.93 -13.82 -18.48
CA PRO A 159 4.47 -14.72 -17.41
C PRO A 159 5.29 -14.61 -16.12
N LYS A 160 6.57 -14.20 -16.22
CA LYS A 160 7.45 -13.98 -15.05
C LYS A 160 6.94 -12.90 -14.09
N ASN A 161 6.15 -11.94 -14.58
CA ASN A 161 5.66 -10.83 -13.77
C ASN A 161 4.54 -11.24 -12.82
N ILE A 162 3.91 -12.41 -13.03
CA ILE A 162 2.82 -12.91 -12.17
C ILE A 162 3.29 -13.12 -10.72
N MET A 163 4.57 -13.41 -10.51
CA MET A 163 5.12 -13.69 -9.17
C MET A 163 5.96 -12.54 -8.62
N ASP A 164 6.02 -11.40 -9.31
CA ASP A 164 6.88 -10.26 -8.96
C ASP A 164 6.02 -9.02 -8.64
N LEU A 165 6.00 -8.64 -7.36
CA LEU A 165 5.33 -7.43 -6.88
C LEU A 165 6.27 -6.25 -6.68
N ASP A 166 7.58 -6.49 -6.73
CA ASP A 166 8.57 -5.55 -6.22
C ASP A 166 9.17 -4.67 -7.32
N ASP A 167 8.92 -4.96 -8.61
CA ASP A 167 9.24 -4.07 -9.74
C ASP A 167 8.15 -2.99 -9.89
N PRO A 168 8.41 -1.75 -9.47
CA PRO A 168 7.44 -0.68 -9.48
C PRO A 168 7.36 0.01 -10.85
N GLY A 169 8.01 -0.55 -11.89
CA GLY A 169 7.69 -0.25 -13.29
C GLY A 169 6.25 -0.64 -13.60
N GLN A 170 5.30 0.27 -13.26
CA GLN A 170 3.85 0.13 -13.45
C GLN A 170 3.48 -0.16 -14.91
N SER A 171 3.59 -1.42 -15.33
CA SER A 171 3.02 -2.07 -16.53
C SER A 171 3.45 -3.54 -16.65
N THR A 172 4.06 -4.14 -15.63
CA THR A 172 4.49 -5.53 -15.64
C THR A 172 3.35 -6.46 -15.24
N PHE A 173 2.38 -6.65 -16.13
CA PHE A 173 1.36 -7.71 -15.99
C PHE A 173 1.65 -8.82 -17.01
N TRP A 174 1.23 -10.04 -16.67
CA TRP A 174 0.99 -11.03 -17.71
C TRP A 174 -0.28 -10.65 -18.47
N LEU A 175 -0.18 -10.69 -19.79
CA LEU A 175 -1.27 -10.45 -20.74
C LEU A 175 -1.37 -11.67 -21.64
N SER A 176 -2.54 -12.31 -21.70
CA SER A 176 -2.76 -13.38 -22.68
C SER A 176 -2.79 -12.84 -24.11
N SER A 177 -2.50 -13.68 -25.11
CA SER A 177 -2.58 -13.27 -26.53
C SER A 177 -4.00 -12.82 -26.87
N PRO A 178 -4.20 -11.67 -27.54
CA PRO A 178 -5.54 -11.20 -27.88
C PRO A 178 -5.89 -11.31 -29.38
N PRO A 179 -7.19 -11.42 -29.76
CA PRO A 179 -8.27 -11.95 -28.94
C PRO A 179 -8.02 -13.45 -28.73
N GLY A 180 -7.75 -13.84 -27.50
CA GLY A 180 -7.26 -15.18 -27.20
C GLY A 180 -8.36 -16.22 -27.15
N ASP A 181 -7.94 -17.49 -27.20
CA ASP A 181 -8.74 -18.66 -26.86
C ASP A 181 -9.67 -18.35 -25.66
N PRO A 182 -10.98 -18.70 -25.71
CA PRO A 182 -11.91 -18.48 -24.61
C PRO A 182 -11.49 -19.16 -23.29
N LEU A 183 -10.53 -20.10 -23.35
CA LEU A 183 -9.91 -20.74 -22.20
C LEU A 183 -8.43 -20.35 -22.14
N GLN A 184 -8.07 -19.60 -21.11
CA GLN A 184 -6.67 -19.28 -20.78
C GLN A 184 -6.30 -19.96 -19.47
N TRP A 185 -5.02 -20.30 -19.29
CA TRP A 185 -4.55 -20.90 -18.05
C TRP A 185 -3.15 -20.42 -17.67
N ILE A 186 -2.90 -20.43 -16.36
CA ILE A 186 -1.59 -20.20 -15.75
C ILE A 186 -1.31 -21.38 -14.82
N VAL A 187 -0.18 -22.06 -15.01
CA VAL A 187 0.28 -23.18 -14.18
C VAL A 187 1.49 -22.73 -13.36
N PHE A 188 1.42 -22.97 -12.06
CA PHE A 188 2.47 -22.75 -11.08
C PHE A 188 3.07 -24.10 -10.70
N ASN A 189 4.37 -24.26 -10.93
CA ASN A 189 5.14 -25.43 -10.54
C ASN A 189 6.01 -25.06 -9.34
N PHE A 190 5.78 -25.72 -8.20
CA PHE A 190 6.55 -25.44 -6.99
C PHE A 190 7.88 -26.21 -6.95
N GLY A 191 8.10 -27.15 -7.88
CA GLY A 191 9.29 -28.01 -7.90
C GLY A 191 9.27 -29.16 -6.88
N LYS A 192 8.57 -28.98 -5.75
CA LYS A 192 8.25 -29.99 -4.73
C LYS A 192 6.76 -29.94 -4.39
N THR A 193 6.28 -30.88 -3.57
CA THR A 193 4.90 -30.81 -3.07
C THR A 193 4.82 -29.72 -2.01
N GLU A 194 3.89 -28.78 -2.17
CA GLU A 194 3.62 -27.70 -1.22
C GLU A 194 2.16 -27.77 -0.78
N LYS A 195 1.87 -27.23 0.40
CA LYS A 195 0.52 -27.18 0.97
C LYS A 195 -0.05 -25.77 0.82
N VAL A 196 -1.00 -25.59 -0.11
CA VAL A 196 -1.66 -24.30 -0.32
C VAL A 196 -2.96 -24.24 0.49
N SER A 197 -3.17 -23.17 1.23
CA SER A 197 -4.40 -22.88 2.00
C SER A 197 -5.03 -21.54 1.63
N ARG A 198 -4.31 -20.68 0.91
CA ARG A 198 -4.84 -19.38 0.48
C ARG A 198 -4.22 -18.91 -0.82
N ILE A 199 -4.99 -18.13 -1.56
CA ILE A 199 -4.60 -17.49 -2.80
C ILE A 199 -4.94 -16.00 -2.73
N TRP A 200 -3.98 -15.14 -3.05
CA TRP A 200 -4.21 -13.73 -3.30
C TRP A 200 -3.88 -13.41 -4.75
N MET A 201 -4.75 -12.65 -5.42
CA MET A 201 -4.60 -12.36 -6.85
C MET A 201 -5.02 -10.92 -7.16
N LEU A 202 -4.24 -10.28 -8.02
CA LEU A 202 -4.48 -8.93 -8.53
C LEU A 202 -4.54 -8.95 -10.07
N SER A 203 -5.69 -8.60 -10.63
CA SER A 203 -5.84 -8.20 -12.03
C SER A 203 -5.53 -6.71 -12.22
N ALA A 204 -5.56 -6.24 -13.47
CA ALA A 204 -5.32 -4.84 -13.82
C ALA A 204 -6.20 -3.87 -13.00
N PRO A 205 -5.63 -3.01 -12.13
CA PRO A 205 -6.44 -2.12 -11.28
C PRO A 205 -7.09 -0.97 -12.07
N SER A 206 -6.64 -0.71 -13.29
CA SER A 206 -7.07 0.43 -14.13
C SER A 206 -8.29 0.08 -14.98
N GLY A 207 -9.48 0.33 -14.42
CA GLY A 207 -10.75 0.00 -15.09
C GLY A 207 -11.00 -1.52 -15.17
N LYS A 208 -12.11 -1.96 -15.79
CA LYS A 208 -12.48 -3.38 -15.80
C LYS A 208 -11.74 -4.23 -16.85
N ASN A 209 -11.04 -3.63 -17.80
CA ASN A 209 -10.37 -4.38 -18.87
C ASN A 209 -9.33 -5.35 -18.29
N GLY A 210 -9.46 -6.63 -18.63
CA GLY A 210 -8.59 -7.70 -18.15
C GLY A 210 -8.97 -8.30 -16.80
N TRP A 211 -10.01 -7.80 -16.11
CA TRP A 211 -10.49 -8.44 -14.88
C TRP A 211 -11.02 -9.82 -15.18
N LEU A 212 -10.65 -10.79 -14.36
CA LEU A 212 -11.23 -12.12 -14.46
C LEU A 212 -12.69 -12.06 -14.02
N LYS A 213 -13.58 -12.66 -14.81
CA LYS A 213 -15.01 -12.75 -14.50
C LYS A 213 -15.37 -14.13 -13.96
N ASN A 214 -14.91 -15.18 -14.64
CA ASN A 214 -15.18 -16.57 -14.29
C ASN A 214 -13.86 -17.34 -14.33
N PHE A 215 -13.50 -18.05 -13.27
CA PHE A 215 -12.28 -18.83 -13.21
C PHE A 215 -12.36 -19.94 -12.17
N VAL A 216 -11.49 -20.94 -12.31
CA VAL A 216 -11.39 -22.09 -11.40
C VAL A 216 -9.93 -22.35 -11.09
N TRP A 217 -9.62 -22.53 -9.81
CA TRP A 217 -8.33 -23.07 -9.40
C TRP A 217 -8.35 -24.60 -9.39
N GLN A 218 -7.26 -25.19 -9.83
CA GLN A 218 -7.07 -26.62 -9.95
C GLN A 218 -5.71 -27.00 -9.39
N TRP A 219 -5.56 -28.27 -9.00
CA TRP A 219 -4.28 -28.82 -8.56
C TRP A 219 -3.94 -30.11 -9.29
N SER A 220 -2.64 -30.45 -9.31
CA SER A 220 -2.11 -31.68 -9.89
C SER A 220 -0.79 -32.08 -9.21
N ASN A 221 -0.52 -33.39 -9.16
CA ASN A 221 0.78 -33.91 -8.73
C ASN A 221 1.73 -34.17 -9.92
N ASP A 222 1.19 -34.31 -11.13
CA ASP A 222 1.91 -34.78 -12.31
C ASP A 222 1.81 -33.83 -13.53
N ASN A 223 1.10 -32.71 -13.38
CA ASN A 223 0.82 -31.73 -14.44
C ASN A 223 -0.02 -32.30 -15.61
N ARG A 224 -0.70 -33.44 -15.43
CA ARG A 224 -1.50 -34.11 -16.47
C ARG A 224 -2.96 -34.24 -16.06
N ILE A 225 -3.19 -34.76 -14.86
CA ILE A 225 -4.54 -34.92 -14.30
C ILE A 225 -4.80 -33.75 -13.35
N TRP A 226 -5.87 -33.01 -13.62
CA TRP A 226 -6.23 -31.80 -12.89
C TRP A 226 -7.52 -32.00 -12.14
N THR A 227 -7.54 -31.56 -10.89
CA THR A 227 -8.73 -31.59 -10.02
C THR A 227 -9.12 -30.18 -9.63
N ASP A 228 -10.39 -29.82 -9.83
CA ASP A 228 -10.95 -28.53 -9.41
C ASP A 228 -10.92 -28.40 -7.88
N ILE A 229 -10.59 -27.21 -7.40
CA ILE A 229 -10.70 -26.82 -5.99
C ILE A 229 -12.07 -26.14 -5.82
N PRO A 230 -13.07 -26.79 -5.21
CA PRO A 230 -14.43 -26.24 -5.17
C PRO A 230 -14.50 -24.85 -4.52
N ASP A 231 -13.78 -24.65 -3.41
CA ASP A 231 -13.70 -23.38 -2.67
C ASP A 231 -13.08 -22.23 -3.47
N ALA A 232 -12.41 -22.54 -4.59
CA ALA A 232 -11.73 -21.58 -5.46
C ALA A 232 -12.28 -21.59 -6.89
N THR A 233 -13.57 -21.90 -7.02
CA THR A 233 -14.37 -21.67 -8.24
C THR A 233 -15.13 -20.35 -8.12
N VAL A 234 -14.79 -19.37 -8.96
CA VAL A 234 -15.36 -18.03 -8.91
C VAL A 234 -16.17 -17.74 -10.17
N GLN A 235 -17.37 -17.18 -9.99
CA GLN A 235 -18.29 -16.80 -11.05
C GLN A 235 -18.76 -15.36 -10.86
N ASN A 236 -18.96 -14.64 -11.97
CA ASN A 236 -19.41 -13.24 -11.97
C ASN A 236 -18.58 -12.33 -11.07
N ASN A 237 -17.28 -12.60 -10.97
CA ASN A 237 -16.35 -11.77 -10.23
C ASN A 237 -16.39 -10.33 -10.74
N ASP A 238 -16.43 -9.36 -9.83
CA ASP A 238 -16.59 -7.94 -10.13
C ASP A 238 -15.52 -7.09 -9.41
N THR A 239 -14.39 -7.70 -9.08
CA THR A 239 -13.22 -7.04 -8.48
C THR A 239 -11.93 -7.49 -9.17
N PHE A 240 -10.91 -6.63 -9.19
CA PHE A 240 -9.56 -7.04 -9.61
C PHE A 240 -8.77 -7.68 -8.47
N ARG A 241 -9.22 -7.58 -7.22
CA ARG A 241 -8.56 -8.16 -6.05
C ARG A 241 -9.34 -9.35 -5.55
N ASN A 242 -8.70 -10.52 -5.54
CA ASN A 242 -9.30 -11.74 -5.01
C ASN A 242 -8.46 -12.25 -3.84
N ILE A 243 -9.15 -12.61 -2.75
CA ILE A 243 -8.58 -13.24 -1.56
C ILE A 243 -9.40 -14.49 -1.30
N ILE A 244 -8.82 -15.65 -1.60
CA ILE A 244 -9.51 -16.93 -1.65
C ILE A 244 -8.91 -17.85 -0.61
N GLU A 245 -9.69 -18.15 0.43
CA GLU A 245 -9.38 -19.23 1.37
C GLU A 245 -9.78 -20.57 0.74
N ILE A 246 -8.92 -21.58 0.90
CA ILE A 246 -9.25 -22.94 0.45
C ILE A 246 -8.99 -23.92 1.60
N LYS A 247 -9.76 -25.00 1.65
CA LYS A 247 -9.33 -26.16 2.44
C LYS A 247 -7.91 -26.55 1.97
N PRO A 248 -6.94 -26.77 2.88
CA PRO A 248 -5.56 -26.98 2.46
C PRO A 248 -5.40 -28.14 1.47
N VAL A 249 -4.70 -27.88 0.38
CA VAL A 249 -4.40 -28.85 -0.69
C VAL A 249 -2.89 -29.00 -0.82
N SER A 250 -2.41 -30.24 -0.72
CA SER A 250 -1.01 -30.58 -0.96
C SER A 250 -0.82 -31.06 -2.40
N ALA A 251 -0.08 -30.30 -3.19
CA ALA A 251 0.21 -30.65 -4.57
C ALA A 251 1.52 -30.01 -5.04
N ARG A 252 2.07 -30.53 -6.15
CA ARG A 252 3.24 -29.93 -6.81
C ARG A 252 2.88 -28.82 -7.80
N TYR A 253 1.69 -28.90 -8.39
CA TYR A 253 1.23 -27.97 -9.41
C TYR A 253 -0.12 -27.38 -9.04
N PHE A 254 -0.25 -26.07 -9.24
CA PHE A 254 -1.52 -25.36 -9.20
C PHE A 254 -1.80 -24.72 -10.56
N ARG A 255 -3.07 -24.62 -10.94
CA ARG A 255 -3.49 -23.99 -12.18
C ARG A 255 -4.66 -23.05 -11.95
N LEU A 256 -4.54 -21.83 -12.43
CA LEU A 256 -5.66 -20.93 -12.63
C LEU A 256 -6.22 -21.16 -14.04
N LEU A 257 -7.44 -21.67 -14.14
CA LEU A 257 -8.17 -21.84 -15.39
C LEU A 257 -9.18 -20.70 -15.55
N ILE A 258 -8.94 -19.81 -16.51
CA ILE A 258 -9.72 -18.62 -16.79
C ILE A 258 -10.79 -18.97 -17.83
N LYS A 259 -12.05 -18.78 -17.47
CA LYS A 259 -13.24 -19.12 -18.29
C LYS A 259 -14.01 -17.88 -18.77
N GLY A 260 -13.61 -16.69 -18.34
CA GLY A 260 -14.20 -15.44 -18.79
C GLY A 260 -13.55 -14.23 -18.12
N TRP A 261 -13.56 -13.09 -18.82
CA TRP A 261 -12.97 -11.82 -18.38
C TRP A 261 -13.75 -10.64 -18.96
N TYR A 262 -13.48 -9.45 -18.46
CA TYR A 262 -13.98 -8.20 -19.03
C TYR A 262 -12.97 -7.62 -20.03
N GLY A 263 -13.46 -7.03 -21.11
CA GLY A 263 -12.62 -6.36 -22.10
C GLY A 263 -11.90 -7.31 -23.07
N TYR A 264 -10.70 -6.93 -23.51
CA TYR A 264 -10.05 -7.52 -24.70
C TYR A 264 -9.34 -8.85 -24.40
N ALA A 265 -8.61 -8.94 -23.28
CA ALA A 265 -7.89 -10.14 -22.85
C ALA A 265 -7.65 -10.10 -21.33
N PRO A 266 -7.59 -11.24 -20.62
CA PRO A 266 -7.29 -11.29 -19.20
C PRO A 266 -5.90 -10.76 -18.90
N GLN A 267 -5.79 -10.07 -17.76
CA GLN A 267 -4.54 -9.48 -17.28
C GLN A 267 -4.36 -9.82 -15.80
N ILE A 268 -3.17 -10.31 -15.47
CA ILE A 268 -2.77 -10.64 -14.10
C ILE A 268 -1.51 -9.86 -13.77
N ASN A 269 -1.63 -8.96 -12.80
CA ASN A 269 -0.50 -8.24 -12.25
C ASN A 269 0.28 -9.15 -11.31
N THR A 270 -0.41 -9.88 -10.43
CA THR A 270 0.29 -10.76 -9.50
C THR A 270 -0.62 -11.83 -8.91
N ILE A 271 -0.02 -12.95 -8.51
CA ILE A 271 -0.62 -14.02 -7.72
C ILE A 271 0.38 -14.42 -6.64
N ILE A 272 -0.09 -14.53 -5.40
CA ILE A 272 0.66 -15.11 -4.29
C ILE A 272 -0.14 -16.26 -3.70
N LEU A 273 0.56 -17.37 -3.46
CA LEU A 273 0.02 -18.59 -2.87
C LEU A 273 0.61 -18.74 -1.47
N TYR A 274 -0.21 -19.16 -0.50
CA TYR A 274 0.21 -19.26 0.89
C TYR A 274 -0.08 -20.63 1.48
N SER A 275 0.80 -21.08 2.38
CA SER A 275 0.58 -22.20 3.30
C SER A 275 0.17 -21.69 4.69
N ALA A 276 -0.59 -22.49 5.44
CA ALA A 276 -0.99 -22.16 6.82
C ALA A 276 0.06 -22.65 7.83
N GLU A 277 1.19 -21.94 7.91
CA GLU A 277 2.39 -22.32 8.67
C GLU A 277 3.01 -21.09 9.35
N ILE A 278 3.82 -21.31 10.38
CA ILE A 278 4.51 -20.24 11.14
C ILE A 278 5.89 -20.00 10.51
N PRO A 279 6.34 -18.74 10.37
CA PRO A 279 7.69 -18.42 9.91
C PRO A 279 8.79 -19.11 10.72
N GLU A 280 9.86 -19.48 10.01
CA GLU A 280 11.08 -19.98 10.66
C GLU A 280 11.69 -18.90 11.55
N VAL A 281 12.30 -19.33 12.66
CA VAL A 281 13.04 -18.43 13.54
C VAL A 281 14.47 -18.36 13.05
N PRO A 282 14.96 -17.21 12.55
CA PRO A 282 16.33 -17.08 12.06
C PRO A 282 17.34 -17.11 13.22
N GLU A 283 18.56 -17.57 12.91
CA GLU A 283 19.67 -17.55 13.86
C GLU A 283 20.28 -16.14 13.94
N PRO A 284 20.27 -15.48 15.11
CA PRO A 284 20.88 -14.16 15.28
C PRO A 284 22.41 -14.24 15.27
N PRO A 285 23.10 -13.17 14.84
CA PRO A 285 24.56 -13.09 14.93
C PRO A 285 25.03 -13.01 16.40
N ASP A 286 26.30 -13.36 16.62
CA ASP A 286 26.94 -13.16 17.92
C ASP A 286 27.13 -11.66 18.21
N GLY A 287 26.90 -11.27 19.47
CA GLY A 287 27.05 -9.88 19.94
C GLY A 287 25.80 -9.02 19.78
N ASP A 288 25.99 -7.70 19.89
CA ASP A 288 24.93 -6.71 19.74
C ASP A 288 24.54 -6.57 18.26
N TYR A 289 23.24 -6.59 17.98
CA TYR A 289 22.75 -6.55 16.62
C TYR A 289 21.44 -5.79 16.48
N VAL A 290 21.17 -5.35 15.26
CA VAL A 290 19.92 -4.70 14.85
C VAL A 290 19.13 -5.67 13.96
N LEU A 291 17.85 -5.84 14.27
CA LEU A 291 16.92 -6.56 13.40
C LEU A 291 16.35 -5.59 12.36
N ILE A 292 16.61 -5.83 11.09
CA ILE A 292 16.07 -5.06 9.96
C ILE A 292 14.91 -5.83 9.35
N ILE A 293 13.74 -5.22 9.27
CA ILE A 293 12.52 -5.81 8.70
C ILE A 293 12.18 -5.11 7.38
N GLY A 294 12.07 -5.91 6.31
CA GLY A 294 11.54 -5.50 5.00
C GLY A 294 12.03 -6.41 3.86
N ASN A 295 11.76 -6.07 2.59
CA ASN A 295 11.86 -6.99 1.45
C ASN A 295 13.15 -6.94 0.60
N GLN A 296 13.91 -8.05 0.50
CA GLN A 296 15.18 -8.10 -0.23
C GLN A 296 15.12 -8.09 -1.77
N MET A 297 13.96 -8.27 -2.42
CA MET A 297 13.96 -8.78 -3.81
C MET A 297 14.61 -7.89 -4.88
N ASN A 298 14.82 -6.58 -4.66
CA ASN A 298 15.39 -5.69 -5.69
C ASN A 298 16.69 -4.95 -5.30
N GLY A 299 17.43 -5.42 -4.31
CA GLY A 299 18.84 -5.04 -4.14
C GLY A 299 19.16 -3.59 -3.77
N PHE A 300 18.17 -2.71 -3.52
CA PHE A 300 18.40 -1.26 -3.33
C PHE A 300 17.85 -0.65 -2.03
N THR A 301 17.51 -1.42 -0.99
CA THR A 301 17.06 -0.80 0.28
C THR A 301 17.55 -1.49 1.56
N PHE A 302 17.87 -2.79 1.55
CA PHE A 302 18.27 -3.53 2.77
C PHE A 302 19.76 -3.70 2.93
N SER A 303 20.45 -4.06 1.85
CA SER A 303 21.89 -4.29 1.89
C SER A 303 22.62 -3.00 2.23
N GLU A 304 22.23 -1.88 1.62
CA GLU A 304 22.81 -0.55 1.91
C GLU A 304 22.52 -0.10 3.34
N LEU A 305 21.31 -0.33 3.85
CA LEU A 305 20.96 -0.02 5.24
C LEU A 305 21.74 -0.91 6.23
N ALA A 306 21.87 -2.20 5.95
CA ALA A 306 22.64 -3.12 6.78
C ALA A 306 24.13 -2.74 6.79
N GLU A 307 24.72 -2.51 5.62
CA GLU A 307 26.09 -2.01 5.45
C GLU A 307 26.29 -0.66 6.14
N PHE A 308 25.32 0.24 6.07
CA PHE A 308 25.34 1.51 6.78
C PHE A 308 25.44 1.27 8.28
N VAL A 309 24.56 0.46 8.87
CA VAL A 309 24.52 0.17 10.31
C VAL A 309 25.81 -0.50 10.79
N GLU A 310 26.29 -1.53 10.10
CA GLU A 310 27.54 -2.21 10.46
C GLU A 310 28.75 -1.28 10.30
N GLY A 311 28.68 -0.30 9.39
CA GLY A 311 29.71 0.70 9.13
C GLY A 311 29.78 1.87 10.13
N LEU A 312 28.86 2.00 11.08
CA LEU A 312 28.80 3.14 12.02
C LEU A 312 29.89 3.12 13.11
N GLY A 313 30.68 2.05 13.21
CA GLY A 313 31.67 1.88 14.28
C GLY A 313 31.05 1.69 15.68
N LEU A 314 29.76 1.31 15.74
CA LEU A 314 29.03 1.01 16.99
C LEU A 314 29.15 -0.46 17.41
N ASN A 315 29.96 -1.26 16.72
CA ASN A 315 30.11 -2.71 16.92
C ASN A 315 28.77 -3.48 16.84
N LEU A 316 27.86 -3.01 15.99
CA LEU A 316 26.57 -3.65 15.72
C LEU A 316 26.69 -4.58 14.52
N ARG A 317 26.12 -5.78 14.63
CA ARG A 317 25.81 -6.67 13.50
C ARG A 317 24.37 -6.45 13.03
N THR A 318 23.98 -7.05 11.91
CA THR A 318 22.61 -7.00 11.41
C THR A 318 22.01 -8.38 11.18
N LEU A 319 20.69 -8.48 11.36
CA LEU A 319 19.87 -9.62 10.96
C LEU A 319 18.70 -9.09 10.14
N THR A 320 18.51 -9.57 8.91
CA THR A 320 17.47 -9.08 8.01
C THR A 320 16.39 -10.13 7.81
N VAL A 321 15.12 -9.74 7.94
CA VAL A 321 13.95 -10.62 7.77
C VAL A 321 12.92 -9.95 6.85
N PRO A 322 12.36 -10.67 5.85
CA PRO A 322 11.23 -10.20 5.06
C PRO A 322 10.03 -9.76 5.89
N HIS A 323 9.37 -8.67 5.50
CA HIS A 323 8.16 -8.20 6.21
C HIS A 323 7.03 -9.24 6.25
N TYR A 324 6.94 -10.11 5.24
CA TYR A 324 5.95 -11.20 5.17
C TYR A 324 6.39 -12.47 5.92
N GLU A 325 7.57 -12.50 6.53
CA GLU A 325 8.08 -13.61 7.36
C GLU A 325 8.27 -13.21 8.82
N VAL A 326 8.07 -11.93 9.17
CA VAL A 326 8.28 -11.45 10.53
C VAL A 326 7.01 -11.60 11.37
N SER A 327 7.09 -12.17 12.56
CA SER A 327 5.99 -12.21 13.53
C SER A 327 6.47 -11.86 14.94
N LEU A 328 5.54 -11.51 15.83
CA LEU A 328 5.86 -11.31 17.24
C LEU A 328 6.34 -12.61 17.91
N ASP A 329 5.76 -13.76 17.53
CA ASP A 329 6.19 -15.07 18.01
C ASP A 329 7.63 -15.41 17.57
N MET A 330 7.98 -15.13 16.32
CA MET A 330 9.36 -15.25 15.82
C MET A 330 10.31 -14.38 16.64
N LEU A 331 9.98 -13.09 16.82
CA LEU A 331 10.77 -12.16 17.62
C LEU A 331 10.96 -12.64 19.07
N ASN A 332 9.91 -13.23 19.67
CA ASN A 332 9.95 -13.77 21.03
C ASN A 332 10.82 -15.03 21.15
N LYS A 333 10.95 -15.83 20.09
CA LYS A 333 11.75 -17.05 20.05
C LYS A 333 13.24 -16.85 19.71
N LEU A 334 13.64 -15.67 19.24
CA LEU A 334 15.07 -15.36 19.03
C LEU A 334 15.88 -15.59 20.31
N LYS A 335 17.02 -16.29 20.16
CA LYS A 335 17.94 -16.72 21.23
C LYS A 335 18.45 -15.56 22.09
N ASN A 336 18.80 -14.44 21.45
CA ASN A 336 19.09 -13.14 22.05
C ASN A 336 18.18 -12.09 21.40
N LYS A 337 17.91 -10.99 22.11
CA LYS A 337 17.09 -9.90 21.58
C LYS A 337 17.96 -8.87 20.86
N PRO A 338 17.50 -8.29 19.74
CA PRO A 338 18.21 -7.21 19.08
C PRO A 338 18.20 -5.97 19.96
N VAL A 339 19.23 -5.14 19.82
CA VAL A 339 19.34 -3.82 20.47
C VAL A 339 18.23 -2.89 19.96
N ALA A 340 17.92 -2.99 18.66
CA ALA A 340 16.88 -2.22 18.03
C ALA A 340 16.27 -2.98 16.84
N ILE A 341 15.08 -2.56 16.45
CA ILE A 341 14.39 -2.98 15.23
C ILE A 341 14.33 -1.79 14.28
N ILE A 342 14.74 -1.97 13.04
CA ILE A 342 14.54 -0.98 11.97
C ILE A 342 13.53 -1.54 10.96
N LEU A 343 12.42 -0.83 10.78
CA LEU A 343 11.45 -1.08 9.71
C LEU A 343 11.86 -0.22 8.51
N SER A 344 12.19 -0.83 7.39
CA SER A 344 12.74 -0.12 6.22
C SER A 344 11.69 0.57 5.34
N GLY A 345 12.16 1.20 4.26
CA GLY A 345 11.34 1.67 3.14
C GLY A 345 10.80 0.55 2.23
N ASN A 346 9.81 0.93 1.40
CA ASN A 346 9.23 0.14 0.30
C ASN A 346 8.69 1.11 -0.77
N ASN A 347 8.81 0.75 -2.05
CA ASN A 347 8.32 1.52 -3.20
C ASN A 347 6.92 1.11 -3.68
N ALA A 348 6.22 0.28 -2.91
CA ALA A 348 4.96 -0.29 -3.33
C ALA A 348 3.77 0.68 -3.27
N ASN A 349 2.82 0.47 -4.17
CA ASN A 349 1.51 1.12 -4.10
C ASN A 349 0.63 0.37 -3.10
N TYR A 350 0.46 0.91 -1.89
CA TYR A 350 -0.32 0.27 -0.81
C TYR A 350 -1.72 -0.15 -1.23
N GLN A 351 -2.36 0.59 -2.15
CA GLN A 351 -3.70 0.24 -2.63
C GLN A 351 -3.73 -1.13 -3.31
N ASN A 352 -2.60 -1.59 -3.84
CA ASN A 352 -2.45 -2.82 -4.61
C ASN A 352 -1.80 -3.96 -3.82
N LEU A 353 -1.31 -3.71 -2.59
CA LEU A 353 -0.61 -4.71 -1.80
C LEU A 353 -1.56 -5.64 -1.03
N PRO A 354 -1.14 -6.90 -0.78
CA PRO A 354 -1.77 -7.76 0.21
C PRO A 354 -1.43 -7.24 1.63
N MET A 355 -2.13 -6.20 2.09
CA MET A 355 -1.81 -5.52 3.36
C MET A 355 -1.71 -6.43 4.60
N PHE A 356 -2.36 -7.60 4.56
CA PHE A 356 -2.30 -8.56 5.65
C PHE A 356 -0.91 -9.19 5.86
N GLU A 357 -0.02 -9.13 4.87
CA GLU A 357 1.37 -9.59 5.03
C GLU A 357 2.18 -8.71 5.99
N TYR A 358 1.69 -7.53 6.32
CA TYR A 358 2.31 -6.64 7.31
C TYR A 358 1.81 -6.89 8.73
N ASN A 359 0.91 -7.85 8.96
CA ASN A 359 0.30 -8.04 10.28
C ASN A 359 1.33 -8.30 11.38
N GLY A 360 2.38 -9.06 11.12
CA GLY A 360 3.43 -9.31 12.09
C GLY A 360 4.29 -8.08 12.36
N VAL A 361 4.47 -7.21 11.37
CA VAL A 361 5.05 -5.87 11.59
C VAL A 361 4.15 -5.05 12.50
N PHE A 362 2.83 -5.07 12.28
CA PHE A 362 1.86 -4.37 13.11
C PHE A 362 1.83 -4.90 14.56
N GLU A 363 1.92 -6.21 14.76
CA GLU A 363 2.05 -6.83 16.08
C GLU A 363 3.31 -6.36 16.79
N ILE A 364 4.46 -6.36 16.10
CA ILE A 364 5.74 -5.91 16.64
C ILE A 364 5.66 -4.44 17.06
N ILE A 365 5.15 -3.56 16.20
CA ILE A 365 4.93 -2.14 16.51
C ILE A 365 4.07 -2.01 17.77
N ARG A 366 2.96 -2.74 17.85
CA ARG A 366 1.99 -2.62 18.95
C ARG A 366 2.46 -3.23 20.26
N GLN A 367 3.24 -4.31 20.24
CA GLN A 367 3.49 -5.13 21.43
C GLN A 367 4.96 -5.15 21.88
N SER A 368 5.92 -5.03 20.96
CA SER A 368 7.35 -5.09 21.30
C SER A 368 7.76 -3.91 22.20
N GLN A 369 8.72 -4.18 23.09
CA GLN A 369 9.39 -3.21 23.96
C GLN A 369 10.81 -2.86 23.49
N ILE A 370 11.29 -3.54 22.44
CA ILE A 370 12.57 -3.24 21.81
C ILE A 370 12.46 -1.88 21.11
N PRO A 371 13.50 -1.02 21.16
CA PRO A 371 13.53 0.23 20.39
C PRO A 371 13.21 0.01 18.91
N ILE A 372 12.29 0.80 18.35
CA ILE A 372 11.89 0.70 16.93
C ILE A 372 12.16 2.04 16.22
N LEU A 373 12.79 1.97 15.06
CA LEU A 373 12.85 3.07 14.09
C LEU A 373 12.15 2.65 12.79
N GLY A 374 11.16 3.41 12.35
CA GLY A 374 10.53 3.22 11.04
C GLY A 374 11.05 4.22 10.02
N ILE A 375 11.59 3.75 8.90
CA ILE A 375 12.13 4.57 7.80
C ILE A 375 11.17 4.50 6.61
N CYS A 376 10.73 5.63 6.08
CA CYS A 376 9.82 5.73 4.93
C CYS A 376 8.57 4.83 5.11
N CYS A 377 8.46 3.68 4.43
CA CYS A 377 7.39 2.71 4.65
C CYS A 377 7.26 2.32 6.14
N GLY A 378 8.36 2.09 6.85
CA GLY A 378 8.36 1.81 8.29
C GLY A 378 7.70 2.91 9.14
N HIS A 379 7.95 4.19 8.81
CA HIS A 379 7.28 5.34 9.44
C HIS A 379 5.77 5.30 9.20
N GLN A 380 5.36 4.90 8.00
CA GLN A 380 3.97 4.82 7.60
C GLN A 380 3.26 3.63 8.28
N LEU A 381 3.94 2.49 8.38
CA LEU A 381 3.47 1.30 9.09
C LEU A 381 3.31 1.55 10.59
N ALA A 382 4.17 2.39 11.20
CA ALA A 382 4.07 2.78 12.61
C ALA A 382 2.72 3.44 12.93
N CYS A 383 2.24 4.30 12.03
CA CYS A 383 0.88 4.81 12.09
C CYS A 383 -0.11 3.69 11.79
N MET A 384 0.06 2.94 10.69
CA MET A 384 -0.92 1.93 10.24
C MET A 384 -1.24 0.86 11.28
N ALA A 385 -0.25 0.45 12.08
CA ALA A 385 -0.41 -0.56 13.12
C ALA A 385 -1.51 -0.21 14.15
N TYR A 386 -1.77 1.07 14.41
CA TYR A 386 -2.80 1.52 15.36
C TYR A 386 -4.15 1.76 14.68
N GLY A 387 -4.42 0.99 13.64
CA GLY A 387 -5.66 1.04 12.88
C GLY A 387 -5.71 2.18 11.86
N TYR A 388 -4.60 2.86 11.61
CA TYR A 388 -4.56 3.86 10.56
C TYR A 388 -4.58 3.15 9.24
N THR A 389 -5.64 3.36 8.49
CA THR A 389 -5.77 2.54 7.29
C THR A 389 -4.73 2.96 6.25
N PHE A 390 -4.45 4.25 5.99
CA PHE A 390 -3.48 4.61 4.94
C PHE A 390 -2.78 5.96 5.11
N VAL A 391 -1.62 6.05 4.48
CA VAL A 391 -0.87 7.28 4.16
C VAL A 391 -1.36 7.90 2.85
N ARG A 392 -1.14 9.20 2.66
CA ARG A 392 -1.57 9.99 1.50
C ARG A 392 -0.61 9.79 0.34
N SER A 393 -1.10 9.50 -0.86
CA SER A 393 -0.25 9.50 -2.07
C SER A 393 0.07 10.94 -2.49
N MET A 394 1.35 11.19 -2.77
CA MET A 394 1.88 12.45 -3.28
C MET A 394 2.04 12.44 -4.81
N GLY A 395 1.79 11.29 -5.45
CA GLY A 395 2.04 11.06 -6.87
C GLY A 395 3.41 10.42 -7.13
N TRP A 396 3.56 9.82 -8.32
CA TRP A 396 4.79 9.13 -8.72
C TRP A 396 5.92 10.07 -9.15
N SER A 397 5.62 11.36 -9.31
CA SER A 397 6.56 12.42 -9.72
C SER A 397 7.65 12.75 -8.68
N ASP A 398 7.62 12.10 -7.51
CA ASP A 398 8.57 12.33 -6.41
C ASP A 398 9.58 11.18 -6.23
N ILE A 399 9.51 10.13 -7.06
CA ILE A 399 10.45 8.99 -7.01
C ILE A 399 11.55 9.22 -8.04
N THR A 400 12.51 10.11 -7.79
CA THR A 400 13.83 10.04 -8.44
C THR A 400 14.86 10.88 -7.67
N SER A 401 15.57 10.28 -6.72
CA SER A 401 16.83 10.84 -6.21
C SER A 401 18.07 10.07 -6.69
N LEU A 402 17.90 9.00 -7.49
CA LEU A 402 19.01 8.19 -7.99
C LEU A 402 19.42 8.49 -9.44
N THR A 403 18.74 9.41 -10.14
CA THR A 403 19.20 9.91 -11.45
C THR A 403 20.08 11.13 -11.26
N LEU A 404 21.35 10.99 -11.60
CA LEU A 404 22.38 12.02 -11.54
C LEU A 404 21.92 13.29 -12.29
N ASP A 405 21.85 14.37 -11.52
CA ASP A 405 21.92 15.80 -11.86
C ASP A 405 20.70 16.58 -12.39
N GLU A 406 19.62 16.00 -12.94
CA GLU A 406 18.54 16.83 -13.53
C GLU A 406 17.21 16.91 -12.74
N HIS A 407 16.97 16.03 -11.77
CA HIS A 407 15.66 15.95 -11.05
C HIS A 407 15.78 15.80 -9.52
N LYS A 408 16.81 16.38 -8.90
CA LYS A 408 17.01 16.32 -7.44
C LYS A 408 15.89 17.08 -6.71
N LYS A 409 14.92 16.37 -6.14
CA LYS A 409 13.99 16.94 -5.16
C LYS A 409 14.64 16.95 -3.78
N ILE A 410 14.76 18.15 -3.24
CA ILE A 410 15.37 18.43 -1.95
C ILE A 410 14.26 18.98 -1.05
N THR A 411 14.10 18.39 0.14
CA THR A 411 13.11 18.87 1.12
C THR A 411 13.83 19.54 2.28
N THR A 412 13.33 20.70 2.67
CA THR A 412 13.71 21.38 3.93
C THR A 412 12.72 20.98 5.02
N ILE A 413 13.24 20.49 6.14
CA ILE A 413 12.46 19.96 7.26
C ILE A 413 12.69 20.83 8.49
N THR A 414 11.59 21.25 9.13
CA THR A 414 11.63 22.04 10.36
C THR A 414 11.46 21.12 11.57
N ILE A 415 12.38 21.22 12.53
CA ILE A 415 12.28 20.52 13.82
C ILE A 415 11.27 21.26 14.70
N LYS A 416 10.28 20.52 15.19
CA LYS A 416 9.18 21.03 16.03
C LYS A 416 9.43 20.79 17.52
N LYS A 417 10.28 19.82 17.86
CA LYS A 417 10.62 19.46 19.23
C LYS A 417 12.11 19.16 19.35
N ASP A 418 12.76 19.81 20.30
CA ASP A 418 14.15 19.52 20.63
C ASP A 418 14.23 18.21 21.42
N LEU A 419 14.81 17.18 20.80
CA LEU A 419 14.89 15.82 21.34
C LEU A 419 16.30 15.27 21.08
N PRO A 420 16.83 14.37 21.92
CA PRO A 420 18.17 13.80 21.75
C PRO A 420 18.42 13.14 20.38
N ILE A 421 17.36 12.67 19.70
CA ILE A 421 17.49 12.09 18.36
C ILE A 421 17.95 13.12 17.31
N PHE A 422 17.72 14.42 17.54
CA PHE A 422 18.16 15.52 16.66
C PHE A 422 19.52 16.12 17.04
N GLU A 423 20.25 15.54 17.99
CA GLU A 423 21.54 16.08 18.42
C GLU A 423 22.52 16.21 17.23
N GLY A 424 23.04 17.43 17.02
CA GLY A 424 23.97 17.73 15.93
C GLY A 424 23.32 17.96 14.56
N ILE A 425 21.99 17.99 14.46
CA ILE A 425 21.25 18.29 13.21
C ILE A 425 20.86 19.78 13.18
N PRO A 426 21.08 20.51 12.06
CA PRO A 426 20.63 21.89 11.93
C PRO A 426 19.09 22.01 11.96
N ASN A 427 18.57 23.20 12.29
CA ASN A 427 17.13 23.48 12.23
C ASN A 427 16.86 24.78 11.45
N PRO A 428 16.25 24.72 10.25
CA PRO A 428 15.84 23.50 9.54
C PRO A 428 17.03 22.69 8.99
N PHE A 429 16.78 21.44 8.57
CA PHE A 429 17.76 20.57 7.88
C PHE A 429 17.25 20.11 6.52
N THR A 430 18.16 19.56 5.72
CA THR A 430 17.96 19.22 4.31
C THR A 430 18.14 17.73 4.04
N VAL A 431 17.24 17.14 3.24
CA VAL A 431 17.27 15.71 2.87
C VAL A 431 16.87 15.49 1.40
N PRO A 432 17.25 14.34 0.79
CA PRO A 432 16.65 13.88 -0.46
C PRO A 432 15.18 13.49 -0.23
N GLU A 433 14.27 13.92 -1.12
CA GLU A 433 12.86 13.51 -1.10
C GLU A 433 12.72 12.20 -1.88
N VAL A 434 12.41 11.09 -1.19
CA VAL A 434 12.39 9.74 -1.78
C VAL A 434 11.18 8.96 -1.28
N HIS A 435 9.98 9.41 -1.61
CA HIS A 435 8.74 8.66 -1.34
C HIS A 435 7.57 9.21 -2.17
N SER A 436 6.59 8.34 -2.46
CA SER A 436 5.34 8.74 -3.13
C SER A 436 4.13 8.76 -2.19
N TRP A 437 4.36 8.54 -0.89
CA TRP A 437 3.33 8.51 0.14
C TRP A 437 3.81 9.21 1.42
N ALA A 438 2.90 9.82 2.19
CA ALA A 438 3.21 10.51 3.45
C ALA A 438 2.08 10.42 4.48
N VAL A 439 2.40 10.47 5.78
CA VAL A 439 1.39 10.50 6.85
C VAL A 439 0.71 11.88 6.91
N SER A 440 -0.63 11.88 6.95
CA SER A 440 -1.43 13.11 7.08
C SER A 440 -1.58 13.52 8.56
N PRO A 441 -1.50 14.82 8.91
CA PRO A 441 -1.77 15.31 10.27
C PRO A 441 -3.15 14.96 10.81
N VAL A 442 -4.17 14.89 9.94
CA VAL A 442 -5.55 14.53 10.34
C VAL A 442 -5.63 13.08 10.81
N SER A 443 -4.67 12.26 10.41
CA SER A 443 -4.60 10.83 10.66
C SER A 443 -3.39 10.44 11.52
N LEU A 444 -2.96 11.29 12.47
CA LEU A 444 -1.98 10.85 13.46
C LEU A 444 -2.66 10.23 14.71
N PRO A 445 -2.20 9.07 15.20
CA PRO A 445 -2.64 8.53 16.48
C PRO A 445 -2.39 9.46 17.65
N GLU A 446 -3.36 9.51 18.59
CA GLU A 446 -3.24 10.25 19.86
C GLU A 446 -1.96 9.82 20.62
N ASP A 447 -1.50 8.58 20.43
CA ASP A 447 -0.27 8.02 21.02
C ASP A 447 1.03 8.51 20.39
N TYR A 448 0.96 9.32 19.33
CA TYR A 448 2.14 9.87 18.66
C TYR A 448 2.20 11.39 18.78
N GLU A 449 3.41 11.91 18.72
CA GLU A 449 3.71 13.32 18.61
C GLU A 449 4.52 13.60 17.34
N ILE A 450 4.17 14.67 16.63
CA ILE A 450 4.95 15.18 15.50
C ILE A 450 6.21 15.82 16.08
N THR A 451 7.37 15.43 15.55
CA THR A 451 8.68 15.93 15.99
C THR A 451 9.38 16.78 14.93
N SER A 452 9.06 16.58 13.64
CA SER A 452 9.46 17.45 12.54
C SER A 452 8.46 17.38 11.39
N GLU A 453 8.40 18.44 10.57
CA GLU A 453 7.46 18.55 9.45
C GLU A 453 8.07 19.35 8.29
N SER A 454 7.55 19.10 7.08
CA SER A 454 7.67 19.96 5.90
C SER A 454 6.26 20.34 5.44
N THR A 455 5.89 20.09 4.19
CA THR A 455 4.49 20.10 3.72
C THR A 455 3.67 18.97 4.35
N TYR A 456 4.32 17.91 4.84
CA TYR A 456 3.71 16.77 5.49
C TYR A 456 4.54 16.34 6.72
N ILE A 457 4.03 15.37 7.48
CA ILE A 457 4.73 14.87 8.68
C ILE A 457 6.03 14.19 8.25
N GLN A 458 7.15 14.61 8.84
CA GLN A 458 8.48 14.08 8.51
C GLN A 458 9.00 13.15 9.59
N THR A 459 8.76 13.46 10.87
CA THR A 459 9.08 12.53 11.94
C THR A 459 7.99 12.48 13.00
N ILE A 460 7.84 11.29 13.58
CA ILE A 460 6.94 11.02 14.70
C ILE A 460 7.69 10.31 15.82
N LYS A 461 7.18 10.48 17.04
CA LYS A 461 7.63 9.75 18.22
C LYS A 461 6.42 9.19 18.97
N SER A 462 6.51 7.94 19.41
CA SER A 462 5.52 7.38 20.33
C SER A 462 5.64 8.02 21.72
N LYS A 463 4.51 8.34 22.33
CA LYS A 463 4.42 8.88 23.69
C LYS A 463 4.65 7.81 24.76
N THR A 464 4.45 6.54 24.42
CA THR A 464 4.44 5.41 25.36
C THR A 464 5.55 4.40 25.11
N LYS A 465 6.16 4.42 23.92
CA LYS A 465 7.22 3.49 23.52
C LYS A 465 8.49 4.21 23.09
N PHE A 466 9.60 3.49 23.14
CA PHE A 466 10.80 3.87 22.42
C PHE A 466 10.60 3.53 20.93
N LEU A 467 9.78 4.33 20.27
CA LEU A 467 9.49 4.19 18.84
C LEU A 467 9.54 5.55 18.18
N TYR A 468 10.35 5.63 17.13
CA TYR A 468 10.51 6.79 16.27
C TYR A 468 10.19 6.42 14.83
N GLY A 469 9.74 7.37 14.03
CA GLY A 469 9.60 7.19 12.59
C GLY A 469 10.13 8.39 11.83
N GLU A 470 10.81 8.15 10.71
CA GLU A 470 11.29 9.16 9.76
C GLU A 470 10.75 8.87 8.35
N GLN A 471 10.26 9.90 7.67
CA GLN A 471 9.72 9.78 6.32
C GLN A 471 10.83 9.84 5.25
N PHE A 472 11.93 10.51 5.55
CA PHE A 472 13.15 10.54 4.75
C PHE A 472 14.02 9.31 4.99
N HIS A 473 15.10 9.20 4.21
CA HIS A 473 16.09 8.12 4.31
C HIS A 473 17.42 8.67 4.85
N ALA A 474 17.64 8.57 6.17
CA ALA A 474 18.89 9.02 6.81
C ALA A 474 20.10 8.17 6.42
N GLU A 475 19.87 6.96 5.92
CA GLU A 475 20.89 6.00 5.49
C GLU A 475 21.52 6.33 4.13
N ILE A 476 20.86 7.16 3.30
CA ILE A 476 21.36 7.53 1.96
C ILE A 476 22.57 8.46 2.09
N LYS A 477 23.74 7.98 1.65
CA LYS A 477 25.00 8.72 1.68
C LYS A 477 25.16 9.65 0.48
N ILE A 478 24.75 10.91 0.64
CA ILE A 478 24.95 11.99 -0.33
C ILE A 478 25.31 13.29 0.40
N ASP A 479 26.12 14.15 -0.22
CA ASP A 479 26.75 15.31 0.42
C ASP A 479 25.78 16.30 1.07
N TYR A 480 24.55 16.39 0.55
CA TYR A 480 23.52 17.32 1.05
C TYR A 480 22.51 16.68 2.01
N ASN A 481 22.66 15.40 2.38
CA ASN A 481 21.78 14.74 3.34
C ASN A 481 22.26 15.01 4.78
N GLU A 482 21.63 15.98 5.44
CA GLU A 482 21.97 16.40 6.80
C GLU A 482 21.32 15.51 7.88
N ALA A 483 20.51 14.51 7.50
CA ALA A 483 19.75 13.68 8.44
C ALA A 483 20.50 12.44 8.95
N THR A 484 21.67 12.12 8.41
CA THR A 484 22.51 10.98 8.85
C THR A 484 22.64 10.86 10.39
N PRO A 485 22.85 11.97 11.16
CA PRO A 485 22.94 11.88 12.62
C PRO A 485 21.67 11.34 13.29
N TYR A 486 20.48 11.48 12.68
CA TYR A 486 19.21 11.04 13.25
C TYR A 486 19.21 9.53 13.53
N LEU A 487 19.54 8.72 12.52
CA LEU A 487 19.67 7.26 12.61
C LEU A 487 20.79 6.85 13.58
N VAL A 488 21.92 7.56 13.56
CA VAL A 488 23.05 7.30 14.48
C VAL A 488 22.65 7.57 15.93
N ASN A 489 21.96 8.67 16.19
CA ASN A 489 21.50 9.04 17.53
C ASN A 489 20.47 8.03 18.05
N PHE A 490 19.53 7.59 17.20
CA PHE A 490 18.61 6.51 17.56
C PHE A 490 19.34 5.25 18.04
N LEU A 491 20.32 4.76 17.27
CA LEU A 491 21.08 3.56 17.63
C LEU A 491 21.92 3.73 18.90
N LYS A 492 22.56 4.89 19.08
CA LYS A 492 23.28 5.23 20.32
C LYS A 492 22.34 5.27 21.52
N MET A 493 21.14 5.80 21.37
CA MET A 493 20.14 5.82 22.43
C MET A 493 19.62 4.40 22.74
N ALA A 494 19.44 3.56 21.72
CA ALA A 494 19.00 2.17 21.88
C ALA A 494 20.05 1.32 22.63
N LEU A 495 21.34 1.50 22.33
CA LEU A 495 22.46 0.82 23.02
C LEU A 495 22.59 1.18 24.52
N ARG A 496 22.02 2.30 24.95
CA ARG A 496 22.10 2.78 26.34
C ARG A 496 20.91 2.34 27.20
N LYS A 497 19.87 1.79 26.60
CA LYS A 497 18.64 1.34 27.27
C LYS A 497 18.85 -0.05 27.87
#